data_AF-A0A0R0GXN0-F1
#
_entry.id   AF-A0A0R0GXN0-F1
#
_cell.length_a   1.000
_cell.length_b   1.000
_cell.length_c   1.000
_cell.angle_alpha   90.00
_cell.angle_beta   90.00
_cell.angle_gamma   90.00
#
_symmetry.space_group_name_H-M   'P 1'
#
loop_
_entity.id
_entity.type
_entity.pdbx_description
1 polymer ?
#
loop_
_entity_poly.entity_id
_entity_poly.type
_entity_poly.pdbx_seq_one_letter_code
_entity_poly.pdbx_strand_id
1 'polypeptide(L)' 'MSHVIFKIGYKGVVDRIQGHRIDFSEIGALVIECKALLSSFPNFSVKFVRRQSNITAHFNARAVINYASTYLAVCV' A
#
# COMPACT_ATOMS: atom_id res chain seq x y z
N MET A 1 -13.12 20.73 4.48
CA MET A 1 -12.90 19.30 4.18
C MET A 1 -11.42 19.11 3.93
N SER A 2 -10.74 18.29 4.74
CA SER A 2 -9.27 18.18 4.69
C SER A 2 -8.83 17.28 3.53
N HIS A 3 -7.89 17.75 2.71
CA HIS A 3 -7.33 16.95 1.62
C HIS A 3 -6.34 15.91 2.17
N VAL A 4 -6.59 14.63 1.96
CA VAL A 4 -5.75 13.53 2.46
C VAL A 4 -4.68 13.16 1.43
N ILE A 5 -3.41 13.03 1.85
CA ILE A 5 -2.31 12.60 0.96
C ILE A 5 -1.78 11.25 1.43
N PHE A 6 -1.99 10.22 0.62
CA PHE A 6 -1.40 8.90 0.83
C PHE A 6 0.01 8.86 0.24
N LYS A 7 1.01 8.70 1.11
CA LYS A 7 2.42 8.57 0.72
C LYS A 7 2.81 7.09 0.66
N ILE A 8 3.07 6.57 -0.54
CA ILE A 8 3.35 5.15 -0.76
C ILE A 8 4.81 4.96 -1.17
N GLY A 9 5.49 3.99 -0.54
CA GLY A 9 6.91 3.69 -0.76
C GLY A 9 7.23 2.82 -1.97
N TYR A 10 6.19 2.27 -2.62
CA TYR A 10 6.31 1.40 -3.79
C TYR A 10 5.61 2.04 -4.99
N LYS A 11 6.40 2.46 -5.98
CA LYS A 11 5.89 3.17 -7.17
C LYS A 11 4.88 2.35 -7.96
N GLY A 12 5.05 1.02 -8.03
CA GLY A 12 4.15 0.14 -8.77
C GLY A 12 2.69 0.21 -8.27
N VAL A 13 2.47 0.34 -6.96
CA VAL A 13 1.10 0.53 -6.43
C VAL A 13 0.54 1.90 -6.78
N VAL A 14 1.35 2.97 -6.71
CA VAL A 14 0.93 4.32 -7.11
C VAL A 14 0.50 4.33 -8.59
N ASP A 15 1.31 3.74 -9.45
CA ASP A 15 1.05 3.67 -10.88
C ASP A 15 -0.21 2.85 -11.18
N ARG A 16 -0.48 1.76 -10.44
CA ARG A 16 -1.70 0.95 -10.58
C ARG A 16 -2.95 1.67 -10.09
N ILE A 17 -2.85 2.42 -8.98
CA ILE A 17 -3.98 3.20 -8.46
C ILE A 17 -4.35 4.31 -9.46
N GLN A 18 -3.36 5.06 -9.94
CA GLN A 18 -3.55 6.16 -10.89
C GLN A 18 -3.85 5.67 -12.32
N GLY A 19 -3.38 4.47 -12.65
CA GLY A 19 -3.60 3.84 -13.94
C GLY A 19 -5.05 3.37 -14.14
N HIS A 20 -5.38 3.13 -15.40
CA HIS A 20 -6.70 2.65 -15.84
C HIS A 20 -6.63 1.23 -16.43
N ARG A 21 -5.45 0.60 -16.38
CA ARG A 21 -5.26 -0.76 -16.86
C ARG A 21 -5.85 -1.75 -15.86
N ILE A 22 -6.58 -2.73 -16.39
CA ILE A 22 -7.07 -3.87 -15.63
C ILE A 22 -5.87 -4.80 -15.39
N ASP A 23 -5.69 -5.20 -14.14
CA ASP A 23 -4.64 -6.10 -13.69
C ASP A 23 -5.29 -7.30 -12.99
N PHE A 24 -5.12 -8.49 -13.55
CA PHE A 24 -5.71 -9.74 -13.07
C PHE A 24 -4.82 -10.48 -12.05
N SER A 25 -3.68 -9.90 -11.66
CA SER A 25 -2.87 -10.45 -10.56
C SER A 25 -3.57 -10.26 -9.21
N GLU A 26 -3.17 -11.03 -8.20
CA GLU A 26 -3.63 -10.85 -6.81
C GLU A 26 -3.41 -9.43 -6.31
N ILE A 27 -2.26 -8.82 -6.64
CA ILE A 27 -1.99 -7.41 -6.34
C ILE A 27 -2.96 -6.49 -7.09
N GLY A 28 -3.34 -6.83 -8.33
CA GLY A 28 -4.35 -6.11 -9.10
C GLY A 28 -5.71 -6.12 -8.42
N ALA A 29 -6.17 -7.27 -7.93
CA ALA A 29 -7.41 -7.39 -7.17
C ALA A 29 -7.40 -6.52 -5.90
N LEU A 30 -6.32 -6.57 -5.12
CA LEU A 30 -6.16 -5.71 -3.93
C LEU A 30 -6.19 -4.22 -4.29
N VAL A 31 -5.56 -3.81 -5.40
CA VAL A 31 -5.62 -2.41 -5.85
C VAL A 31 -7.03 -2.00 -6.24
N ILE A 32 -7.81 -2.89 -6.87
CA ILE A 32 -9.21 -2.61 -7.23
C ILE A 32 -10.05 -2.39 -5.97
N GLU A 33 -9.92 -3.25 -4.96
CA GLU A 33 -10.59 -3.08 -3.66
C GLU A 33 -10.21 -1.76 -2.99
N CYS A 34 -8.91 -1.41 -3.00
CA CYS A 34 -8.45 -0.12 -2.49
C CYS A 34 -9.08 1.06 -3.23
N LYS A 35 -9.16 1.00 -4.57
CA LYS A 35 -9.81 2.04 -5.39
C LYS A 35 -11.30 2.14 -5.08
N ALA A 36 -11.99 1.02 -4.89
CA ALA A 36 -13.39 1.01 -4.51
C ALA A 36 -13.61 1.71 -3.16
N LEU A 37 -12.77 1.42 -2.15
CA LEU A 37 -12.83 2.13 -0.86
C LEU A 37 -12.55 3.63 -1.01
N LEU A 38 -11.52 4.00 -1.76
CA LEU A 38 -11.13 5.39 -1.98
C LEU A 38 -12.16 6.19 -2.78
N SER A 39 -12.98 5.53 -3.60
CA SER A 39 -14.03 6.20 -4.40
C SER A 39 -15.06 6.94 -3.54
N SER A 40 -15.26 6.50 -2.29
CA SER A 40 -16.14 7.17 -1.32
C SER A 40 -15.56 8.45 -0.72
N PHE A 41 -14.26 8.74 -0.94
CA PHE A 41 -13.56 9.88 -0.38
C PHE A 41 -12.86 10.69 -1.47
N PRO A 42 -13.55 11.55 -2.25
CA PRO A 42 -12.98 12.21 -3.43
C PRO A 42 -11.81 13.17 -3.13
N ASN A 43 -11.64 13.61 -1.88
CA ASN A 43 -10.60 14.55 -1.46
C ASN A 43 -9.30 13.87 -1.04
N PHE A 44 -8.75 13.04 -1.93
CA PHE A 44 -7.45 12.38 -1.71
C PHE A 44 -6.50 12.52 -2.90
N SER A 45 -5.20 12.43 -2.62
CA SER A 45 -4.20 12.11 -3.64
C SER A 45 -3.21 11.07 -3.16
N VAL A 46 -2.68 10.31 -4.11
CA VAL A 46 -1.66 9.29 -3.86
C VAL A 46 -0.36 9.76 -4.46
N LYS A 47 0.72 9.76 -3.67
CA LYS A 47 2.05 10.19 -4.09
C LYS A 47 3.10 9.13 -3.76
N PHE A 48 3.99 8.89 -4.71
CA PHE A 48 5.18 8.09 -4.46
C PHE A 48 6.16 8.88 -3.58
N VAL A 49 6.71 8.23 -2.57
CA VAL A 49 7.79 8.77 -1.74
C VAL A 49 8.94 7.78 -1.65
N ARG A 50 10.17 8.28 -1.59
CA ARG A 50 11.33 7.42 -1.34
C ARG A 50 11.24 6.80 0.05
N ARG A 51 11.81 5.59 0.20
CA ARG A 51 11.80 4.81 1.46
C ARG A 51 12.25 5.64 2.67
N GLN A 52 13.19 6.56 2.47
CA GLN A 52 13.68 7.46 3.53
C GLN A 52 12.59 8.36 4.12
N SER A 53 11.61 8.78 3.31
CA SER A 53 10.46 9.58 3.73
C SER A 53 9.29 8.73 4.24
N ASN A 54 9.41 7.40 4.19
CA ASN A 54 8.43 6.44 4.70
C ASN A 54 9.07 5.44 5.68
N ILE A 55 10.10 5.88 6.39
CA ILE A 55 10.94 4.99 7.18
C ILE A 55 10.18 4.35 8.34
N THR A 56 9.24 5.07 8.95
CA THR A 56 8.36 4.55 10.01
C THR A 56 7.49 3.41 9.50
N ALA A 57 6.81 3.58 8.36
CA ALA A 57 6.03 2.50 7.78
C ALA A 57 6.91 1.31 7.38
N HIS A 58 8.13 1.59 6.90
CA HIS A 58 9.08 0.53 6.59
C HIS A 58 9.51 -0.26 7.84
N PHE A 59 9.83 0.43 8.94
CA PHE A 59 10.16 -0.21 10.22
C PHE A 59 8.99 -1.03 10.75
N ASN A 60 7.77 -0.51 10.69
CA ASN A 60 6.57 -1.25 11.09
C ASN A 60 6.37 -2.51 10.25
N ALA A 61 6.52 -2.42 8.93
CA ALA A 61 6.45 -3.58 8.05
C ALA A 61 7.52 -4.63 8.41
N ARG A 62 8.76 -4.20 8.70
CA ARG A 62 9.83 -5.09 9.16
C ARG A 62 9.51 -5.74 10.50
N ALA A 63 8.96 -4.98 11.45
CA ALA A 63 8.55 -5.51 12.74
C ALA A 63 7.48 -6.59 12.56
N VAL A 64 6.44 -6.33 11.75
CA VAL A 64 5.39 -7.31 11.45
C VAL A 64 5.97 -8.57 10.80
N ILE A 65 6.89 -8.44 9.85
CA ILE A 65 7.56 -9.60 9.23
C ILE A 65 8.36 -10.40 10.27
N ASN A 66 9.08 -9.74 11.16
CA ASN A 66 9.85 -10.40 12.21
C ASN A 66 8.92 -11.13 13.21
N TYR A 67 7.82 -10.49 13.63
CA TYR A 67 6.81 -11.11 14.48
C TYR A 67 6.14 -12.29 13.76
N ALA A 68 5.71 -12.11 12.52
CA ALA A 68 5.11 -13.17 11.71
C ALA A 68 6.08 -14.34 11.50
N SER A 69 7.37 -14.09 11.30
CA SER A 69 8.39 -15.14 11.24
C SER A 69 8.54 -15.89 12.57
N THR A 70 8.36 -15.18 13.68
CA THR A 70 8.34 -15.80 15.02
C THR A 70 7.11 -16.71 15.18
N TYR A 71 5.99 -16.39 14.53
CA TYR A 71 4.79 -17.24 14.50
C TYR A 71 4.84 -18.35 13.43
N LEU A 72 5.56 -18.15 12.32
CA LEU A 72 5.75 -19.17 11.27
C LEU A 72 6.77 -20.24 11.65
N ALA A 73 7.63 -19.99 12.63
CA ALA A 73 8.59 -20.97 13.16
C ALA A 73 7.95 -22.10 14.01
N VAL A 74 6.62 -22.14 14.14
CA VAL A 74 5.90 -23.24 14.81
C VAL A 74 5.40 -24.31 13.80
N CYS A 75 5.59 -24.11 12.49
CA CYS A 75 5.24 -25.09 11.46
C CYS A 75 6.37 -25.32 10.43
N VAL A 76 7.62 -25.45 10.89
CA VAL A 76 8.71 -26.08 10.11
C VAL A 76 9.31 -27.21 10.92
#